data_AF-A0A357MHS1-F1
#
_entry.id   AF-A0A357MHS1-F1
#
_cell.length_a   1.000
_cell.length_b   1.000
_cell.length_c   1.000
_cell.angle_alpha   90.00
_cell.angle_beta   90.00
_cell.angle_gamma   90.00
#
_symmetry.space_group_name_H-M   'P 1'
#
loop_
_entity.id
_entity.type
_entity.pdbx_description
1 polymer ?
#
loop_
_entity_poly.entity_id
_entity_poly.type
_entity_poly.pdbx_seq_one_letter_code
_entity_poly.pdbx_strand_id
1 'polypeptide(L)' 'ETAYALACDVAAADGSLAETELRLLEEMRYELNIDRLHAAAIERGARARHVT' A
#
# COMPACT_ATOMS: atom_id res chain seq x y z
N GLU A 1 8.39 -6.92 1.94
CA GLU A 1 8.34 -5.45 1.73
C GLU A 1 8.22 -5.05 0.26
N THR A 2 9.11 -5.50 -0.64
CA THR A 2 9.06 -5.12 -2.07
C THR A 2 7.74 -5.40 -2.78
N ALA A 3 7.15 -6.59 -2.60
CA ALA A 3 5.86 -6.93 -3.19
C ALA A 3 4.71 -6.06 -2.65
N TYR A 4 4.78 -5.71 -1.35
CA TYR A 4 3.83 -4.83 -0.71
C TYR A 4 3.95 -3.39 -1.23
N ALA A 5 5.19 -2.90 -1.38
CA ALA A 5 5.44 -1.57 -1.95
C ALA A 5 4.93 -1.44 -3.38
N LEU A 6 5.15 -2.46 -4.23
CA LEU A 6 4.59 -2.49 -5.58
C LEU A 6 3.05 -2.46 -5.55
N ALA A 7 2.42 -3.22 -4.66
CA ALA A 7 0.96 -3.24 -4.53
C ALA A 7 0.41 -1.88 -4.08
N CYS A 8 1.07 -1.20 -3.14
CA CYS A 8 0.70 0.16 -2.73
C CYS A 8 0.83 1.17 -3.88
N ASP A 9 1.86 1.05 -4.73
CA ASP A 9 2.02 1.91 -5.90
C ASP A 9 0.96 1.65 -6.98
N VAL A 10 0.61 0.39 -7.21
CA VAL A 10 -0.47 0.01 -8.15
C VAL A 10 -1.82 0.51 -7.65
N ALA A 11 -2.13 0.32 -6.36
CA ALA A 11 -3.40 0.73 -5.77
C ALA A 11 -3.55 2.26 -5.72
N ALA A 12 -2.45 3.01 -5.59
CA ALA A 12 -2.48 4.47 -5.60
C ALA A 12 -2.49 5.09 -7.01
N ALA A 13 -2.35 4.28 -8.07
CA ALA A 13 -2.06 4.77 -9.42
C ALA A 13 -3.16 5.65 -10.03
N ASP A 14 -4.43 5.44 -9.64
CA ASP A 14 -5.58 6.23 -10.12
C ASP A 14 -5.94 7.42 -9.21
N GLY A 15 -5.18 7.61 -8.12
CA GLY A 15 -5.37 8.70 -7.16
C GLY A 15 -6.47 8.46 -6.13
N SER A 16 -7.14 7.31 -6.16
CA SER A 16 -8.14 6.91 -5.18
C SER A 16 -7.83 5.53 -4.60
N LEU A 17 -8.44 5.18 -3.47
CA LEU A 17 -8.35 3.84 -2.89
C LEU A 17 -9.75 3.39 -2.53
N ALA A 18 -10.25 2.38 -3.22
CA ALA A 18 -11.53 1.76 -2.93
C ALA A 18 -11.40 0.83 -1.71
N GLU A 19 -12.53 0.56 -1.04
CA GLU A 19 -12.56 -0.35 0.12
C GLU A 19 -12.03 -1.75 -0.23
N THR A 20 -12.27 -2.22 -1.46
CA THR A 20 -11.76 -3.52 -1.93
C THR A 20 -10.23 -3.54 -1.99
N GLU A 21 -9.60 -2.46 -2.44
CA GLU A 21 -8.13 -2.34 -2.51
C GLU A 21 -7.54 -2.23 -1.12
N LEU A 22 -8.16 -1.47 -0.22
CA LEU A 22 -7.75 -1.36 1.18
C LEU A 22 -7.78 -2.73 1.89
N ARG A 23 -8.83 -3.52 1.67
CA ARG A 23 -8.92 -4.88 2.19
C ARG A 23 -7.84 -5.80 1.60
N LEU A 24 -7.58 -5.72 0.30
CA LEU A 24 -6.52 -6.50 -0.33
C LEU A 24 -5.14 -6.15 0.26
N LEU A 25 -4.84 -4.87 0.43
CA LEU A 25 -3.59 -4.42 1.05
C LEU A 25 -3.49 -4.85 2.52
N GLU A 26 -4.59 -4.90 3.26
CA GLU A 26 -4.61 -5.43 4.63
C GLU A 26 -4.26 -6.92 4.66
N GLU A 27 -4.89 -7.73 3.81
CA GLU A 27 -4.58 -9.17 3.70
C GLU A 27 -3.12 -9.38 3.30
N MET A 28 -2.62 -8.63 2.31
CA MET A 28 -1.23 -8.72 1.87
C MET A 28 -0.24 -8.33 2.98
N ARG A 29 -0.56 -7.31 3.78
CA ARG A 29 0.28 -6.90 4.92
C ARG A 29 0.39 -8.03 5.95
N TYR A 30 -0.72 -8.71 6.22
CA TYR A 30 -0.78 -9.85 7.13
C TYR A 30 -0.01 -11.06 6.58
N GLU A 31 -0.30 -11.48 5.35
CA GLU A 31 0.32 -12.64 4.71
C GLU A 31 1.83 -12.47 4.50
N LEU A 32 2.29 -11.26 4.21
CA LEU A 32 3.71 -10.93 4.06
C LEU A 32 4.39 -10.59 5.39
N ASN A 33 3.66 -10.63 6.51
CA ASN A 33 4.12 -10.33 7.87
C ASN A 33 4.93 -9.02 7.95
N ILE A 34 4.39 -7.95 7.35
CA ILE A 34 5.05 -6.64 7.31
C ILE A 34 4.80 -5.90 8.62
N ASP A 35 5.87 -5.44 9.26
CA ASP A 35 5.76 -4.63 10.47
C ASP A 35 4.98 -3.32 10.22
N ARG A 36 4.23 -2.86 11.23
CA ARG A 36 3.39 -1.67 11.14
C ARG A 36 4.17 -0.42 10.73
N LEU A 37 5.39 -0.23 11.23
CA LEU A 37 6.18 0.95 10.91
C LEU A 37 6.66 0.93 9.45
N HIS A 38 7.07 -0.24 8.96
CA HIS A 38 7.50 -0.40 7.57
C HIS A 38 6.32 -0.24 6.60
N ALA A 39 5.16 -0.83 6.91
CA ALA A 39 3.94 -0.65 6.13
C ALA A 39 3.55 0.83 6.04
N ALA A 40 3.54 1.54 7.18
CA ALA A 40 3.22 2.96 7.22
C ALA A 40 4.19 3.83 6.38
N ALA A 41 5.49 3.49 6.40
CA ALA A 41 6.48 4.18 5.58
C ALA A 41 6.25 3.95 4.08
N ILE A 42 5.94 2.71 3.68
CA ILE A 42 5.64 2.33 2.30
C ILE A 42 4.38 3.03 1.80
N GLU A 43 3.27 2.93 2.54
CA GLU A 43 1.98 3.54 2.18
C GLU A 43 2.11 5.05 2.04
N ARG A 44 2.87 5.69 2.93
CA ARG A 44 3.15 7.13 2.86
C ARG A 44 3.98 7.49 1.63
N GLY A 45 4.98 6.67 1.30
CA GLY A 45 5.82 6.84 0.11
C GLY A 45 5.03 6.71 -1.19
N ALA A 46 4.16 5.71 -1.28
CA ALA A 46 3.25 5.52 -2.41
C ALA A 46 2.32 6.73 -2.56
N ARG A 47 1.61 7.11 -1.48
CA ARG A 47 0.73 8.29 -1.51
C ARG A 47 1.47 9.56 -1.98
N ALA A 48 2.69 9.80 -1.51
CA ALA A 48 3.46 10.98 -1.92
C ALA A 48 3.78 11.03 -3.43
N ARG A 49 3.86 9.89 -4.11
CA ARG A 49 4.07 9.82 -5.57
C ARG A 49 2.80 10.12 -6.39
N HIS A 50 1.63 9.90 -5.80
CA HIS A 50 0.34 9.96 -6.51
C HIS A 50 -0.54 11.13 -6.05
N VAL A 51 -0.12 11.91 -5.05
CA VAL A 51 -0.71 13.22 -4.74
C VAL A 51 -0.13 14.22 -5.74
N THR A 52 -0.97 14.65 -6.68
CA THR A 52 -0.68 15.76 -7.61
C THR A 52 -1.41 17.02 -7.17
#